data_AF-A0A923UBB0-F1
#
_entry.id   AF-A0A923UBB0-F1
#
_cell.length_a   1.000
_cell.length_b   1.000
_cell.length_c   1.000
_cell.angle_alpha   90.00
_cell.angle_beta   90.00
_cell.angle_gamma   90.00
#
_symmetry.space_group_name_H-M   'P 1'
#
loop_
_entity.id
_entity.type
_entity.pdbx_description
1 polymer ?
#
loop_
_entity_poly.entity_id
_entity_poly.type
_entity_poly.pdbx_seq_one_letter_code
_entity_poly.pdbx_strand_id
1 'polypeptide(L)' 'VIDAKAKADTLTEWAADFGVPLAHTVAVGDGANDLPMMAITGLAVGFDAKAPVRDEADVLMDVRDLSQLLPLLGLRG' A
#
# COMPACT_ATOMS: atom_id res chain seq x y z
N VAL A 1 18.31 0.86 -3.69
CA VAL A 1 16.94 1.33 -4.02
C VAL A 1 16.25 0.16 -4.69
N ILE A 2 15.16 -0.36 -4.13
CA ILE A 2 14.34 -1.39 -4.80
C ILE A 2 13.53 -0.67 -5.88
N ASP A 3 13.54 -1.19 -7.10
CA ASP A 3 12.79 -0.59 -8.21
C ASP A 3 11.27 -0.81 -8.06
N ALA A 4 10.49 0.00 -8.76
CA ALA A 4 9.03 0.01 -8.61
C ALA A 4 8.39 -1.31 -9.05
N LYS A 5 9.00 -2.01 -10.02
CA LYS A 5 8.53 -3.30 -10.52
C LYS A 5 8.75 -4.39 -9.48
N ALA A 6 9.92 -4.42 -8.84
CA ALA A 6 10.26 -5.36 -7.80
C ALA A 6 9.27 -5.30 -6.63
N LYS A 7 8.78 -4.11 -6.23
CA LYS A 7 7.75 -4.01 -5.18
C LYS A 7 6.44 -4.71 -5.56
N ALA A 8 5.96 -4.51 -6.79
CA ALA A 8 4.73 -5.14 -7.28
C ALA A 8 4.90 -6.67 -7.47
N ASP A 9 6.06 -7.08 -8.00
CA ASP A 9 6.39 -8.49 -8.19
C ASP A 9 6.47 -9.21 -6.83
N THR A 10 7.12 -8.60 -5.83
CA THR A 10 7.19 -9.13 -4.47
C THR A 10 5.82 -9.23 -3.80
N LEU A 11 4.95 -8.22 -3.94
CA LEU A 11 3.58 -8.31 -3.41
C LEU A 11 2.82 -9.48 -4.04
N THR A 12 2.95 -9.67 -5.35
CA THR A 12 2.31 -10.78 -6.08
C THR A 12 2.84 -12.14 -5.62
N GLU A 13 4.16 -12.26 -5.46
CA GLU A 13 4.83 -13.46 -4.98
C GLU A 13 4.37 -13.82 -3.56
N TRP A 14 4.40 -12.86 -2.62
CA TRP A 14 3.96 -13.10 -1.25
C TRP A 14 2.48 -13.43 -1.17
N ALA A 15 1.63 -12.73 -1.92
CA ALA A 15 0.21 -13.03 -1.99
C ALA A 15 -0.03 -14.48 -2.43
N ALA A 16 0.72 -14.96 -3.43
CA ALA A 16 0.67 -16.34 -3.87
C ALA A 16 1.17 -17.32 -2.78
N ASP A 17 2.32 -17.03 -2.18
CA ASP A 17 2.95 -17.89 -1.15
C ASP A 17 2.07 -18.06 0.09
N PHE A 18 1.37 -17.00 0.49
CA PHE A 18 0.45 -17.03 1.64
C PHE A 18 -0.98 -17.44 1.27
N GLY A 19 -1.28 -17.68 -0.02
CA GLY A 19 -2.63 -18.01 -0.49
C GLY A 19 -3.64 -16.87 -0.27
N VAL A 20 -3.18 -15.62 -0.29
CA VAL A 20 -3.99 -14.42 -0.08
C VAL A 20 -4.30 -13.79 -1.44
N PRO A 21 -5.59 -13.62 -1.81
CA PRO A 21 -5.93 -12.87 -3.02
C PRO A 21 -5.39 -11.44 -2.96
N LEU A 22 -4.92 -10.89 -4.08
CA LEU A 22 -4.43 -9.49 -4.12
C LEU A 22 -5.48 -8.49 -3.62
N ALA A 23 -6.77 -8.73 -3.87
CA ALA A 23 -7.88 -7.92 -3.35
C ALA A 23 -7.97 -7.88 -1.81
N HIS A 24 -7.29 -8.79 -1.10
CA HIS A 24 -7.20 -8.83 0.36
C HIS A 24 -5.84 -8.36 0.89
N THR A 25 -5.04 -7.69 0.04
CA THR A 25 -3.77 -7.07 0.44
C THR A 25 -3.92 -5.59 0.68
N VAL A 26 -3.01 -5.02 1.48
CA VAL A 26 -2.91 -3.59 1.75
C VAL A 26 -1.49 -3.15 1.43
N ALA A 27 -1.35 -2.10 0.62
CA ALA A 27 -0.06 -1.47 0.36
C ALA A 27 -0.03 -0.06 0.96
N VAL A 28 1.07 0.27 1.65
CA VAL A 28 1.31 1.60 2.20
C VAL A 28 2.54 2.19 1.52
N GLY A 29 2.41 3.37 0.93
CA GLY A 29 3.50 4.02 0.18
C GLY A 29 3.42 5.55 0.25
N ASP A 30 4.52 6.22 -0.06
CA ASP A 30 4.67 7.68 -0.01
C ASP A 30 5.13 8.29 -1.34
N GLY A 31 5.79 7.49 -2.18
CA GLY A 31 6.45 7.94 -3.41
C GLY A 31 5.98 7.22 -4.69
N ALA A 32 6.24 7.84 -5.83
CA ALA A 32 5.83 7.33 -7.14
C ALA A 32 6.32 5.91 -7.47
N ASN A 33 7.39 5.45 -6.81
CA ASN A 33 7.92 4.09 -6.92
C ASN A 33 7.03 3.02 -6.26
N ASP A 34 6.06 3.42 -5.43
CA ASP A 34 5.07 2.51 -4.84
C ASP A 34 3.85 2.30 -5.75
N LEU A 35 3.62 3.19 -6.72
CA LEU A 35 2.41 3.15 -7.56
C LEU A 35 2.16 1.80 -8.24
N PRO A 36 3.14 1.10 -8.83
CA PRO A 36 2.86 -0.20 -9.43
C PRO A 36 2.39 -1.26 -8.42
N MET A 37 2.88 -1.21 -7.18
CA MET A 37 2.43 -2.09 -6.09
C MET A 37 1.04 -1.67 -5.59
N MET A 38 0.80 -0.36 -5.45
CA MET A 38 -0.49 0.19 -5.03
C MET A 38 -1.59 -0.10 -6.06
N ALA A 39 -1.29 -0.08 -7.36
CA ALA A 39 -2.27 -0.34 -8.41
C ALA A 39 -2.81 -1.78 -8.44
N ILE A 40 -2.09 -2.74 -7.83
CA ILE A 40 -2.49 -4.16 -7.81
C ILE A 40 -3.03 -4.62 -6.46
N THR A 41 -2.94 -3.79 -5.41
CA THR A 41 -3.38 -4.15 -4.05
C THR A 41 -4.89 -3.96 -3.89
N GLY A 42 -5.45 -4.49 -2.80
CA GLY A 42 -6.87 -4.33 -2.49
C GLY A 42 -7.20 -2.97 -1.84
N LEU A 43 -6.28 -2.45 -1.03
CA LEU A 43 -6.36 -1.13 -0.40
C LEU A 43 -5.01 -0.41 -0.46
N ALA A 44 -4.95 0.69 -1.19
CA ALA A 44 -3.77 1.52 -1.33
C ALA A 44 -3.81 2.72 -0.36
N VAL A 45 -2.81 2.82 0.52
CA VAL A 45 -2.70 3.88 1.53
C VAL A 45 -1.50 4.77 1.22
N GLY A 46 -1.77 6.04 0.94
CA GLY A 46 -0.75 7.09 0.80
C GLY A 46 -0.37 7.65 2.16
N PHE A 47 0.85 7.39 2.63
CA PHE A 47 1.35 7.85 3.93
C PHE A 47 2.27 9.08 3.78
N ASP A 48 1.86 10.23 4.33
CA ASP A 48 2.50 11.54 4.09
C ASP A 48 2.86 11.76 2.62
N ALA A 49 1.97 11.29 1.75
CA ALA A 49 2.24 11.10 0.33
C ALA A 49 2.11 12.40 -0.46
N LYS A 50 2.94 12.52 -1.49
CA LYS A 50 2.89 13.60 -2.48
C LYS A 50 2.29 13.09 -3.78
N ALA A 51 1.91 14.01 -4.67
CA ALA A 51 1.62 13.63 -6.05
C ALA A 51 2.83 12.91 -6.65
N PRO A 52 2.65 11.82 -7.42
CA PRO A 52 1.37 11.28 -7.91
C PRO A 52 0.64 10.33 -6.94
N VAL A 53 1.28 9.81 -5.89
CA VAL A 53 0.65 8.85 -4.95
C VAL A 53 -0.63 9.40 -4.34
N ARG A 54 -0.64 10.70 -4.01
CA ARG A 54 -1.81 11.37 -3.46
C ARG A 54 -3.04 11.29 -4.37
N ASP A 55 -2.83 11.21 -5.68
CA ASP A 55 -3.88 11.22 -6.69
C ASP A 55 -4.41 9.81 -6.99
N GLU A 56 -3.64 8.77 -6.63
CA GLU A 56 -3.94 7.36 -6.96
C GLU A 56 -4.28 6.50 -5.73
N ALA A 57 -3.94 6.93 -4.51
CA ALA A 57 -4.23 6.17 -3.28
C ALA A 57 -5.72 6.22 -2.90
N ASP A 58 -6.25 5.10 -2.37
CA ASP A 58 -7.62 5.01 -1.86
C ASP A 58 -7.81 5.81 -0.56
N VAL A 59 -6.78 5.81 0.29
CA VAL A 59 -6.78 6.50 1.59
C VAL A 59 -5.49 7.29 1.76
N LEU A 60 -5.60 8.50 2.29
CA LEU A 60 -4.46 9.35 2.62
C LEU A 60 -4.31 9.51 4.13
N MET A 61 -3.08 9.34 4.60
CA MET A 61 -2.67 9.61 5.98
C MET A 61 -1.69 10.77 5.98
N ASP A 62 -2.22 11.98 6.16
CA ASP A 62 -1.43 13.22 6.16
C ASP A 62 -0.67 13.45 7.48
N VAL A 63 -0.99 12.68 8.52
CA VAL A 63 -0.27 12.66 9.79
C VAL A 63 0.72 11.50 9.77
N ARG A 64 1.97 11.76 10.18
CA ARG A 64 3.03 10.74 10.29
C ARG A 64 2.81 9.80 11.47
N ASP A 65 1.67 9.12 11.48
CA ASP A 65 1.25 8.17 12.50
C ASP A 65 0.60 6.96 11.84
N LEU A 66 1.36 5.86 11.71
CA LEU A 66 0.88 4.61 11.12
C LEU A 66 -0.15 3.89 12.02
N SER A 67 -0.30 4.27 13.29
CA SER A 67 -1.35 3.67 14.14
C SER A 67 -2.76 3.98 13.62
N GLN A 68 -2.92 5.04 12.81
CA GLN A 68 -4.16 5.39 12.13
C GLN A 68 -4.62 4.32 11.12
N LEU A 69 -3.75 3.38 10.74
CA LEU A 69 -4.11 2.24 9.89
C LEU A 69 -4.87 1.15 10.66
N LEU A 70 -4.65 1.00 11.97
CA LEU A 70 -5.23 -0.09 12.75
C LEU A 70 -6.76 -0.16 12.66
N PRO A 71 -7.51 0.97 12.79
CA PRO A 71 -8.97 0.93 12.68
C PRO A 71 -9.46 0.51 11.28
N LEU A 72 -8.72 0.85 10.21
CA LEU A 72 -9.06 0.45 8.85
C LEU A 72 -8.94 -1.06 8.65
N LEU A 73 -8.08 -1.71 9.42
CA LEU A 73 -7.91 -3.16 9.46
C LEU A 73 -8.86 -3.86 10.45
N GLY A 74 -9.81 -3.12 11.04
CA GLY A 74 -10.71 -3.65 12.07
C GLY A 74 -10.03 -3.92 13.42
N LEU A 75 -8.82 -3.41 13.62
CA LEU A 75 -8.04 -3.56 14.85
C LEU A 75 -8.25 -2.36 15.78
N ARG A 76 -7.95 -2.55 17.05
CA ARG A 76 -7.90 -1.48 18.06
C ARG A 76 -6.44 -1.24 18.44
N GLY A 77 -6.02 0.02 18.41
CA GLY A 77 -4.72 0.50 18.90
C GLY A 77 -4.84 1.09 20.30
#